data_AF-A0A7Y7CDE9-F1
#
_entry.id   AF-A0A7Y7CDE9-F1
#
_cell.length_a   1.000
_cell.length_b   1.000
_cell.length_c   1.000
_cell.angle_alpha   90.00
_cell.angle_beta   90.00
_cell.angle_gamma   90.00
#
_symmetry.space_group_name_H-M   'P 1'
#
loop_
_entity.id
_entity.type
_entity.pdbx_description
1 polymer ?
#
loop_
_entity_poly.entity_id
_entity_poly.type
_entity_poly.pdbx_seq_one_letter_code
_entity_poly.pdbx_strand_id
1 'polypeptide(L)'
;MSGAVLTGCAGEVDVQSPEQEVAEASDALYSQNGVTLWPLSNPVIPICWVTTDFDTEKQLIRESVARTWEFESLVKFAWTSTCPTTGTDKFIRVELDVATDDLGVGGGSAFPGMGALRLPGEGHSLHIAVPKTTYPHRLGRLQYLASHELGHILGFSHEQHRSDAVAPCNSTIYLGTNFTWYDPASLMQSQDYCNINNNLSEALSAFDKVGVASVYGPRRWSQEFATINALSLEYDLRHIADVDGDGKNEMVFFRDDGVRVAKVDAAQRLFLASQSWSTDYWTDTPPGFLEPRTVGDVNADGRADLISFWGSGVGLSYSTGTAFASGAIAFVGFNNLNPSWPDASSTPRMVADVNGDGRADIIGFNDTGTVVSLSQCTGALCTPSTQFAAPVLALAAFGNAPLLGGWAGARHPRRVADVNGDGKADLVGFSEWGVIVALSTSTATTVSFAAPSLWIADYGADVSVGGWSSSTTYPRHLGDLNGDGRADIIGFGHDYVWVSFSTGTGFLPAQAVLKNFAVASGTWFPGAPRYLGDVDNDGKVDLLGSNLMGTQVFLGKTYTNGAL
;
A
#
# COMPACT_ATOMS: atom_id res chain seq x y z
N MET A 1 60.95 -3.42 -5.22
CA MET A 1 61.87 -3.94 -4.20
C MET A 1 61.08 -3.97 -2.90
N SER A 2 60.49 -5.13 -2.60
CA SER A 2 60.91 -6.05 -1.53
C SER A 2 60.36 -5.57 -0.17
N GLY A 3 59.35 -6.17 0.47
CA GLY A 3 59.00 -7.59 0.57
C GLY A 3 59.59 -8.17 1.86
N ALA A 4 58.75 -8.41 2.87
CA ALA A 4 59.05 -9.36 3.95
C ALA A 4 57.73 -9.87 4.56
N VAL A 5 57.41 -11.12 4.19
CA VAL A 5 56.43 -12.03 4.79
C VAL A 5 57.14 -12.83 5.87
N LEU A 6 56.46 -13.14 6.98
CA LEU A 6 56.67 -14.41 7.69
C LEU A 6 55.39 -14.85 8.41
N THR A 7 55.00 -16.06 8.03
CA THR A 7 53.83 -16.89 8.34
C THR A 7 53.95 -17.65 9.66
N GLY A 8 52.80 -17.97 10.26
CA GLY A 8 52.63 -19.08 11.20
C GLY A 8 51.18 -19.59 11.18
N CYS A 9 50.96 -20.78 10.60
CA CYS A 9 49.68 -21.44 10.35
C CYS A 9 49.30 -22.48 11.43
N ALA A 10 48.00 -22.62 11.70
CA ALA A 10 47.21 -23.86 11.90
C ALA A 10 45.81 -23.44 12.44
N GLY A 11 44.65 -23.82 11.91
CA GLY A 11 44.22 -24.66 10.80
C GLY A 11 42.70 -24.40 10.57
N GLU A 12 42.24 -24.66 9.35
CA GLU A 12 40.96 -24.30 8.72
C GLU A 12 39.70 -24.82 9.44
N VAL A 13 38.60 -24.04 9.38
CA VAL A 13 37.42 -24.37 8.56
C VAL A 13 36.84 -23.05 8.03
N ASP A 14 36.91 -22.86 6.72
CA ASP A 14 36.17 -21.84 5.99
C ASP A 14 34.77 -22.37 5.67
N VAL A 15 33.75 -21.74 6.26
CA VAL A 15 32.39 -21.69 5.71
C VAL A 15 31.86 -20.28 5.99
N GLN A 16 32.38 -19.28 5.29
CA GLN A 16 31.54 -18.13 4.96
C GLN A 16 30.89 -18.42 3.60
N SER A 17 29.71 -19.04 3.64
CA SER A 17 28.79 -18.88 2.52
C SER A 17 28.43 -17.39 2.47
N PRO A 18 28.52 -16.73 1.31
CA PRO A 18 27.97 -15.39 1.16
C PRO A 18 26.50 -15.46 1.53
N GLU A 19 26.03 -14.54 2.39
CA GLU A 19 24.61 -14.20 2.46
C GLU A 19 24.22 -13.78 1.04
N GLN A 20 23.65 -14.74 0.33
CA GLN A 20 22.97 -14.50 -0.92
C GLN A 20 21.74 -13.70 -0.50
N GLU A 21 21.73 -12.40 -0.80
CA GLU A 21 20.50 -11.61 -0.84
C GLU A 21 19.52 -12.37 -1.74
N VAL A 22 18.66 -13.16 -1.11
CA VAL A 22 17.55 -13.82 -1.78
C VAL A 22 16.57 -12.70 -2.06
N ALA A 23 16.63 -12.15 -3.27
CA ALA A 23 15.56 -11.34 -3.81
C ALA A 23 14.25 -12.14 -3.61
N GLU A 24 13.36 -11.63 -2.75
CA GLU A 24 12.04 -12.22 -2.53
C GLU A 24 11.27 -12.12 -3.86
N ALA A 25 11.25 -13.22 -4.60
CA ALA A 25 10.48 -13.33 -5.84
C ALA A 25 9.00 -13.37 -5.47
N SER A 26 8.28 -12.37 -5.97
CA SER A 26 6.84 -12.15 -5.83
C SER A 26 6.04 -13.18 -6.64
N ASP A 27 4.82 -13.59 -6.22
CA ASP A 27 3.58 -13.67 -7.05
C ASP A 27 2.40 -14.52 -6.45
N ALA A 28 1.33 -14.95 -7.17
CA ALA A 28 -0.20 -15.09 -6.96
C ALA A 28 -1.03 -16.11 -6.07
N LEU A 29 -2.38 -15.91 -6.00
CA LEU A 29 -3.45 -16.67 -5.28
C LEU A 29 -4.83 -16.74 -6.03
N TYR A 30 -5.57 -17.87 -5.95
CA TYR A 30 -6.83 -18.15 -6.70
C TYR A 30 -7.93 -18.96 -5.94
N SER A 31 -9.21 -18.86 -6.34
CA SER A 31 -10.30 -19.73 -5.84
C SER A 31 -11.24 -20.26 -6.94
N GLN A 32 -11.59 -21.56 -6.86
CA GLN A 32 -12.50 -22.24 -7.80
C GLN A 32 -13.96 -21.77 -7.73
N ASN A 33 -14.69 -21.91 -8.83
CA ASN A 33 -16.12 -21.61 -8.90
C ASN A 33 -16.93 -22.46 -7.91
N GLY A 34 -17.90 -21.82 -7.23
CA GLY A 34 -18.77 -22.48 -6.26
C GLY A 34 -18.21 -22.55 -4.84
N VAL A 35 -16.97 -22.08 -4.62
CA VAL A 35 -16.41 -21.90 -3.27
C VAL A 35 -17.03 -20.68 -2.60
N THR A 36 -17.61 -20.88 -1.42
CA THR A 36 -18.10 -19.78 -0.58
C THR A 36 -16.98 -19.30 0.33
N LEU A 37 -16.48 -18.09 0.07
CA LEU A 37 -15.44 -17.43 0.89
C LEU A 37 -16.03 -16.89 2.20
N TRP A 38 -15.16 -16.64 3.18
CA TRP A 38 -15.58 -16.03 4.45
C TRP A 38 -15.91 -14.54 4.27
N PRO A 39 -16.89 -14.00 5.00
CA PRO A 39 -17.30 -12.61 4.83
C PRO A 39 -16.25 -11.64 5.40
N LEU A 40 -15.86 -10.63 4.60
CA LEU A 40 -14.98 -9.53 5.01
C LEU A 40 -15.45 -8.78 6.27
N SER A 41 -16.76 -8.74 6.51
CA SER A 41 -17.34 -8.10 7.70
C SER A 41 -17.02 -8.83 9.01
N ASN A 42 -16.71 -10.13 8.94
CA ASN A 42 -16.34 -10.95 10.10
C ASN A 42 -15.52 -12.19 9.66
N PRO A 43 -14.23 -12.02 9.32
CA PRO A 43 -13.38 -13.11 8.83
C PRO A 43 -12.83 -13.97 9.98
N VAL A 44 -13.68 -14.30 10.97
CA VAL A 44 -13.33 -15.17 12.10
C VAL A 44 -13.76 -16.61 11.79
N ILE A 45 -12.79 -17.51 11.78
CA ILE A 45 -12.95 -18.91 11.40
C ILE A 45 -12.95 -19.77 12.66
N PRO A 46 -14.10 -20.37 13.04
CA PRO A 46 -14.16 -21.25 14.20
C PRO A 46 -13.43 -22.56 13.88
N ILE A 47 -12.37 -22.87 14.63
CA ILE A 47 -11.52 -24.04 14.38
C ILE A 47 -11.26 -24.79 15.68
N CYS A 48 -11.20 -26.11 15.62
CA CYS A 48 -11.02 -26.97 16.79
C CYS A 48 -10.19 -28.21 16.46
N TRP A 49 -9.56 -28.77 17.49
CA TRP A 49 -8.81 -30.01 17.38
C TRP A 49 -9.70 -31.23 17.64
N VAL A 50 -9.71 -32.16 16.69
CA VAL A 50 -10.33 -33.49 16.87
C VAL A 50 -9.43 -34.37 17.72
N THR A 51 -8.12 -34.33 17.45
CA THR A 51 -7.14 -35.15 18.15
C THR A 51 -6.69 -34.48 19.44
N THR A 52 -6.47 -35.28 20.49
CA THR A 52 -6.10 -34.77 21.82
C THR A 52 -4.60 -34.56 21.98
N ASP A 53 -3.77 -35.33 21.30
CA ASP A 53 -2.31 -35.32 21.44
C ASP A 53 -1.64 -34.24 20.55
N PHE A 54 -0.32 -34.27 20.37
CA PHE A 54 0.44 -33.34 19.50
C PHE A 54 0.46 -31.88 19.96
N ASP A 55 0.58 -31.62 21.27
CA ASP A 55 0.53 -30.25 21.82
C ASP A 55 1.59 -29.32 21.19
N THR A 56 2.81 -29.82 20.97
CA THR A 56 3.88 -29.05 20.32
C THR A 56 3.54 -28.72 18.88
N GLU A 57 3.09 -29.68 18.09
CA GLU A 57 2.74 -29.47 16.68
C GLU A 57 1.51 -28.55 16.54
N LYS A 58 0.51 -28.69 17.42
CA LYS A 58 -0.64 -27.78 17.48
C LYS A 58 -0.22 -26.34 17.74
N GLN A 59 0.76 -26.12 18.63
CA GLN A 59 1.31 -24.80 18.88
C GLN A 59 2.02 -24.26 17.63
N LEU A 60 2.89 -25.07 17.00
CA LEU A 60 3.60 -24.68 15.79
C LEU A 60 2.63 -24.31 14.65
N ILE A 61 1.55 -25.08 14.46
CA ILE A 61 0.50 -24.79 13.47
C ILE A 61 -0.15 -23.42 13.74
N ARG A 62 -0.52 -23.13 15.00
CA ARG A 62 -1.10 -21.84 15.37
C ARG A 62 -0.15 -20.69 15.06
N GLU A 63 1.13 -20.87 15.36
CA GLU A 63 2.16 -19.86 15.11
C GLU A 63 2.42 -19.66 13.62
N SER A 64 2.45 -20.72 12.81
CA SER A 64 2.54 -20.66 11.34
C SER A 64 1.44 -19.80 10.74
N VAL A 65 0.21 -20.03 11.16
CA VAL A 65 -0.98 -19.29 10.69
C VAL A 65 -0.94 -17.84 11.13
N ALA A 66 -0.49 -17.59 12.37
CA ALA A 66 -0.31 -16.26 12.92
C ALA A 66 0.74 -15.43 12.18
N ARG A 67 1.78 -16.07 11.60
CA ARG A 67 2.86 -15.42 10.82
C ARG A 67 2.59 -15.37 9.31
N THR A 68 1.58 -16.08 8.83
CA THR A 68 1.21 -16.15 7.40
C THR A 68 -0.12 -15.43 7.16
N TRP A 69 -1.22 -16.17 7.09
CA TRP A 69 -2.53 -15.67 6.68
C TRP A 69 -3.08 -14.59 7.61
N GLU A 70 -2.96 -14.77 8.94
CA GLU A 70 -3.41 -13.75 9.89
C GLU A 70 -2.48 -12.54 9.98
N PHE A 71 -1.23 -12.71 9.55
CA PHE A 71 -0.25 -11.63 9.55
C PHE A 71 -0.48 -10.67 8.39
N GLU A 72 -0.91 -11.20 7.24
CA GLU A 72 -1.11 -10.43 6.01
C GLU A 72 -2.54 -9.92 5.85
N SER A 73 -3.50 -10.42 6.65
CA SER A 73 -4.92 -10.08 6.50
C SER A 73 -5.67 -9.84 7.81
N LEU A 74 -6.97 -9.55 7.71
CA LEU A 74 -7.87 -9.48 8.87
C LEU A 74 -8.39 -10.84 9.36
N VAL A 75 -8.05 -11.94 8.67
CA VAL A 75 -8.50 -13.28 9.07
C VAL A 75 -8.05 -13.59 10.49
N LYS A 76 -8.94 -14.26 11.24
CA LYS A 76 -8.61 -14.85 12.54
C LYS A 76 -9.13 -16.27 12.67
N PHE A 77 -8.25 -17.19 13.04
CA PHE A 77 -8.60 -18.55 13.41
C PHE A 77 -8.89 -18.61 14.91
N ALA A 78 -10.17 -18.77 15.25
CA ALA A 78 -10.63 -18.87 16.63
C ALA A 78 -10.47 -20.31 17.14
N TRP A 79 -9.28 -20.61 17.68
CA TRP A 79 -8.90 -21.94 18.13
C TRP A 79 -9.59 -22.39 19.41
N THR A 80 -10.29 -23.52 19.33
CA THR A 80 -10.80 -24.28 20.47
C THR A 80 -9.91 -25.50 20.71
N SER A 81 -9.55 -25.77 21.98
CA SER A 81 -8.65 -26.88 22.34
C SER A 81 -9.17 -28.26 21.96
N THR A 82 -10.50 -28.43 21.93
CA THR A 82 -11.14 -29.70 21.57
C THR A 82 -12.45 -29.42 20.84
N CYS A 83 -12.71 -30.17 19.78
CA CYS A 83 -13.96 -30.05 19.03
C CYS A 83 -15.17 -30.48 19.87
N PRO A 84 -16.26 -29.70 19.89
CA PRO A 84 -17.52 -30.13 20.49
C PRO A 84 -18.02 -31.44 19.88
N THR A 85 -18.55 -32.30 20.74
CA THR A 85 -19.18 -33.59 20.36
C THR A 85 -20.70 -33.51 20.33
N THR A 86 -21.29 -32.42 20.85
CA THR A 86 -22.72 -32.12 20.82
C THR A 86 -22.94 -30.64 20.50
N GLY A 87 -24.17 -30.27 20.14
CA GLY A 87 -24.55 -28.88 19.83
C GLY A 87 -24.80 -28.63 18.33
N THR A 88 -25.07 -27.38 18.00
CA THR A 88 -25.43 -26.92 16.64
C THR A 88 -24.36 -26.05 15.98
N ASP A 89 -23.33 -25.66 16.73
CA ASP A 89 -22.27 -24.80 16.21
C ASP A 89 -21.33 -25.61 15.33
N LYS A 90 -21.00 -25.05 14.16
CA LYS A 90 -20.09 -25.67 13.21
C LYS A 90 -18.67 -25.17 13.39
N PHE A 91 -17.71 -26.07 13.23
CA PHE A 91 -16.29 -25.77 13.31
C PHE A 91 -15.56 -26.35 12.10
N ILE A 92 -14.40 -25.77 11.80
CA ILE A 92 -13.33 -26.46 11.09
C ILE A 92 -12.73 -27.45 12.09
N ARG A 93 -12.84 -28.74 11.81
CA ARG A 93 -12.46 -29.83 12.70
C ARG A 93 -11.16 -30.43 12.20
N VAL A 94 -10.05 -30.13 12.86
CA VAL A 94 -8.70 -30.53 12.42
C VAL A 94 -8.26 -31.82 13.09
N GLU A 95 -7.89 -32.81 12.27
CA GLU A 95 -7.27 -34.05 12.70
C GLU A 95 -5.77 -34.04 12.40
N LEU A 96 -4.98 -34.51 13.37
CA LEU A 96 -3.54 -34.72 13.24
C LEU A 96 -3.20 -36.19 13.43
N ASP A 97 -2.43 -36.76 12.52
CA ASP A 97 -1.86 -38.10 12.66
C ASP A 97 -0.37 -38.09 12.31
N VAL A 98 0.32 -39.21 12.53
CA VAL A 98 1.73 -39.35 12.12
C VAL A 98 1.77 -39.76 10.66
N ALA A 99 2.57 -39.06 9.86
CA ALA A 99 2.74 -39.35 8.43
C ALA A 99 3.14 -40.81 8.18
N THR A 100 2.50 -41.43 7.20
CA THR A 100 2.75 -42.82 6.78
C THR A 100 3.99 -42.96 5.91
N ASP A 101 4.38 -41.90 5.19
CA ASP A 101 5.60 -41.80 4.38
C ASP A 101 6.42 -40.53 4.68
N ASP A 102 7.66 -40.49 4.18
CA ASP A 102 8.61 -39.40 4.44
C ASP A 102 8.52 -38.28 3.37
N LEU A 103 7.74 -38.49 2.29
CA LEU A 103 7.64 -37.59 1.12
C LEU A 103 6.26 -36.91 0.97
N GLY A 104 5.30 -37.20 1.85
CA GLY A 104 4.24 -36.26 2.20
C GLY A 104 3.07 -36.16 1.22
N VAL A 105 2.27 -37.23 1.11
CA VAL A 105 0.86 -37.13 0.68
C VAL A 105 -0.04 -36.65 1.84
N GLY A 106 0.50 -35.80 2.71
CA GLY A 106 0.16 -35.85 4.14
C GLY A 106 -0.98 -34.95 4.60
N GLY A 107 -1.61 -34.14 3.76
CA GLY A 107 -2.65 -33.21 4.19
C GLY A 107 -3.88 -33.27 3.29
N GLY A 108 -5.00 -32.79 3.80
CA GLY A 108 -6.16 -32.57 2.96
C GLY A 108 -7.31 -31.84 3.66
N SER A 109 -7.96 -30.96 2.92
CA SER A 109 -9.27 -30.42 3.30
C SER A 109 -10.39 -31.17 2.57
N ALA A 110 -11.47 -31.48 3.30
CA ALA A 110 -12.64 -32.12 2.72
C ALA A 110 -13.37 -31.22 1.72
N PHE A 111 -13.36 -29.89 1.95
CA PHE A 111 -13.93 -28.88 1.06
C PHE A 111 -13.22 -27.53 1.30
N PRO A 112 -13.08 -26.66 0.28
CA PRO A 112 -12.53 -25.32 0.46
C PRO A 112 -13.55 -24.33 1.05
N GLY A 113 -13.05 -23.28 1.71
CA GLY A 113 -13.84 -22.15 2.20
C GLY A 113 -14.83 -22.53 3.31
N MET A 114 -15.98 -21.85 3.36
CA MET A 114 -17.04 -22.14 4.32
C MET A 114 -17.68 -23.54 4.15
N GLY A 115 -17.43 -24.22 3.02
CA GLY A 115 -17.85 -25.61 2.81
C GLY A 115 -17.17 -26.60 3.76
N ALA A 116 -16.05 -26.21 4.37
CA ALA A 116 -15.33 -27.02 5.35
C ALA A 116 -16.02 -27.09 6.72
N LEU A 117 -17.04 -26.27 6.99
CA LEU A 117 -17.74 -26.27 8.28
C LEU A 117 -18.47 -27.59 8.54
N ARG A 118 -18.18 -28.21 9.69
CA ARG A 118 -18.77 -29.48 10.13
C ARG A 118 -19.49 -29.34 11.47
N LEU A 119 -20.64 -30.00 11.59
CA LEU A 119 -21.36 -30.15 12.85
C LEU A 119 -20.61 -31.10 13.80
N PRO A 120 -20.95 -31.09 15.11
CA PRO A 120 -20.54 -32.13 16.03
C PRO A 120 -20.95 -33.52 15.52
N GLY A 121 -19.97 -34.42 15.37
CA GLY A 121 -20.18 -35.80 14.92
C GLY A 121 -19.90 -36.05 13.43
N GLU A 122 -19.69 -35.03 12.60
CA GLU A 122 -19.44 -35.19 11.15
C GLU A 122 -17.96 -35.44 10.77
N GLY A 123 -17.17 -36.01 11.69
CA GLY A 123 -15.75 -36.30 11.46
C GLY A 123 -14.85 -35.06 11.42
N HIS A 124 -13.70 -35.17 10.76
CA HIS A 124 -12.78 -34.05 10.51
C HIS A 124 -13.13 -33.35 9.18
N SER A 125 -12.80 -32.07 9.08
CA SER A 125 -12.85 -31.30 7.82
C SER A 125 -11.48 -31.04 7.23
N LEU A 126 -10.45 -31.08 8.07
CA LEU A 126 -9.07 -30.82 7.72
C LEU A 126 -8.20 -31.91 8.35
N HIS A 127 -7.26 -32.43 7.58
CA HIS A 127 -6.27 -33.39 8.01
C HIS A 127 -4.87 -32.84 7.74
N ILE A 128 -3.98 -32.95 8.72
CA ILE A 128 -2.57 -32.56 8.59
C ILE A 128 -1.72 -33.67 9.21
N ALA A 129 -0.95 -34.36 8.38
CA ALA A 129 0.00 -35.37 8.81
C ALA A 129 1.25 -34.72 9.38
N VAL A 130 1.53 -35.05 10.64
CA VAL A 130 2.73 -34.69 11.36
C VAL A 130 3.91 -35.49 10.80
N PRO A 131 4.94 -34.84 10.22
CA PRO A 131 6.09 -35.56 9.69
C PRO A 131 6.82 -36.35 10.79
N LYS A 132 7.38 -37.50 10.43
CA LYS A 132 8.11 -38.37 11.37
C LYS A 132 9.29 -37.64 12.01
N THR A 133 9.61 -38.00 13.24
CA THR A 133 10.76 -37.42 13.99
C THR A 133 12.10 -37.65 13.31
N THR A 134 12.21 -38.68 12.48
CA THR A 134 13.41 -39.00 11.68
C THR A 134 13.55 -38.16 10.42
N TYR A 135 12.54 -37.37 10.04
CA TYR A 135 12.58 -36.57 8.83
C TYR A 135 13.45 -35.31 9.02
N PRO A 136 14.52 -35.10 8.22
CA PRO A 136 15.48 -34.01 8.43
C PRO A 136 14.87 -32.60 8.37
N HIS A 137 13.77 -32.41 7.65
CA HIS A 137 13.09 -31.11 7.49
C HIS A 137 11.70 -31.09 8.16
N ARG A 138 11.54 -31.82 9.26
CA ARG A 138 10.26 -32.00 9.98
C ARG A 138 9.51 -30.71 10.27
N LEU A 139 10.22 -29.71 10.80
CA LEU A 139 9.61 -28.43 11.16
C LEU A 139 9.06 -27.72 9.91
N GLY A 140 9.92 -27.46 8.92
CA GLY A 140 9.51 -26.79 7.69
C GLY A 140 8.36 -27.50 6.97
N ARG A 141 8.36 -28.84 6.94
CA ARG A 141 7.27 -29.61 6.32
C ARG A 141 5.95 -29.48 7.08
N LEU A 142 5.97 -29.53 8.41
CA LEU A 142 4.76 -29.33 9.22
C LEU A 142 4.19 -27.93 8.98
N GLN A 143 5.05 -26.92 8.98
CA GLN A 143 4.69 -25.53 8.79
C GLN A 143 4.11 -25.27 7.40
N TYR A 144 4.73 -25.80 6.34
CA TYR A 144 4.20 -25.76 4.98
C TYR A 144 2.81 -26.41 4.88
N LEU A 145 2.66 -27.66 5.36
CA LEU A 145 1.38 -28.38 5.32
C LEU A 145 0.30 -27.60 6.08
N ALA A 146 0.64 -27.09 7.27
CA ALA A 146 -0.29 -26.30 8.06
C ALA A 146 -0.81 -25.07 7.32
N SER A 147 0.11 -24.26 6.79
CA SER A 147 -0.24 -23.03 6.08
C SER A 147 -0.99 -23.34 4.77
N HIS A 148 -0.54 -24.34 4.00
CA HIS A 148 -1.18 -24.75 2.73
C HIS A 148 -2.62 -25.24 2.94
N GLU A 149 -2.81 -26.20 3.85
CA GLU A 149 -4.13 -26.80 4.10
C GLU A 149 -5.10 -25.77 4.68
N LEU A 150 -4.61 -24.86 5.52
CA LEU A 150 -5.44 -23.76 6.00
C LEU A 150 -5.72 -22.72 4.92
N GLY A 151 -4.89 -22.59 3.89
CA GLY A 151 -5.22 -21.84 2.68
C GLY A 151 -6.47 -22.39 1.97
N HIS A 152 -6.67 -23.71 1.95
CA HIS A 152 -7.93 -24.30 1.47
C HIS A 152 -9.12 -23.95 2.36
N ILE A 153 -8.93 -23.90 3.69
CA ILE A 153 -9.98 -23.43 4.62
C ILE A 153 -10.35 -21.97 4.33
N LEU A 154 -9.40 -21.15 3.89
CA LEU A 154 -9.65 -19.80 3.38
C LEU A 154 -10.29 -19.78 1.99
N GLY A 155 -10.50 -20.92 1.36
CA GLY A 155 -11.15 -21.02 0.05
C GLY A 155 -10.20 -20.89 -1.13
N PHE A 156 -8.89 -20.82 -0.89
CA PHE A 156 -7.90 -20.80 -1.97
C PHE A 156 -7.71 -22.21 -2.53
N SER A 157 -7.52 -22.27 -3.84
CA SER A 157 -7.39 -23.51 -4.60
C SER A 157 -5.98 -23.62 -5.15
N HIS A 158 -5.58 -24.82 -5.58
CA HIS A 158 -4.25 -24.95 -6.14
C HIS A 158 -4.07 -24.10 -7.40
N GLU A 159 -2.95 -23.39 -7.41
CA GLU A 159 -2.57 -22.44 -8.45
C GLU A 159 -2.35 -23.11 -9.81
N GLN A 160 -1.80 -24.33 -9.86
CA GLN A 160 -1.62 -25.06 -11.12
C GLN A 160 -2.93 -25.30 -11.90
N HIS A 161 -4.09 -25.20 -11.24
CA HIS A 161 -5.37 -25.46 -11.90
C HIS A 161 -5.96 -24.26 -12.61
N ARG A 162 -5.23 -23.15 -12.70
CA ARG A 162 -5.72 -21.96 -13.38
C ARG A 162 -5.60 -22.07 -14.89
N SER A 163 -6.44 -21.32 -15.60
CA SER A 163 -6.42 -21.30 -17.07
C SER A 163 -5.19 -20.61 -17.67
N ASP A 164 -4.55 -19.74 -16.89
CA ASP A 164 -3.32 -18.99 -17.22
C ASP A 164 -2.05 -19.68 -16.72
N ALA A 165 -2.14 -20.89 -16.16
CA ALA A 165 -0.98 -21.68 -15.76
C ALA A 165 -0.12 -22.08 -16.98
N VAL A 166 1.21 -22.08 -16.80
CA VAL A 166 2.18 -22.43 -17.86
C VAL A 166 2.59 -23.90 -17.74
N ALA A 167 2.86 -24.58 -18.86
CA ALA A 167 3.34 -25.96 -18.87
C ALA A 167 4.65 -26.11 -18.06
N PRO A 168 4.84 -27.19 -17.26
CA PRO A 168 4.04 -28.43 -17.22
C PRO A 168 2.78 -28.38 -16.34
N CYS A 169 2.43 -27.23 -15.77
CA CYS A 169 1.42 -27.12 -14.71
C CYS A 169 -0.03 -26.99 -15.21
N ASN A 170 -0.24 -26.83 -16.51
CA ASN A 170 -1.57 -26.65 -17.12
C ASN A 170 -2.31 -27.96 -17.46
N SER A 171 -2.03 -29.05 -16.73
CA SER A 171 -2.56 -30.39 -17.07
C SER A 171 -4.05 -30.57 -16.75
N THR A 172 -4.61 -29.81 -15.81
CA THR A 172 -6.03 -29.82 -15.43
C THR A 172 -6.46 -28.42 -15.02
N ILE A 173 -7.44 -27.84 -15.72
CA ILE A 173 -7.91 -26.47 -15.48
C ILE A 173 -9.27 -26.48 -14.78
N TYR A 174 -9.39 -25.75 -13.68
CA TYR A 174 -10.65 -25.44 -13.01
C TYR A 174 -10.97 -23.94 -13.18
N LEU A 175 -12.22 -23.63 -13.51
CA LEU A 175 -12.69 -22.25 -13.61
C LEU A 175 -12.93 -21.67 -12.22
N GLY A 176 -12.65 -20.38 -12.07
CA GLY A 176 -12.85 -19.67 -10.80
C GLY A 176 -12.52 -18.19 -10.89
N THR A 177 -12.30 -17.58 -9.74
CA THR A 177 -11.91 -16.18 -9.60
C THR A 177 -10.43 -16.10 -9.26
N ASN A 178 -9.68 -15.46 -10.16
CA ASN A 178 -8.27 -15.12 -9.94
C ASN A 178 -8.23 -13.84 -9.11
N PHE A 179 -7.60 -13.87 -7.93
CA PHE A 179 -7.43 -12.66 -7.12
C PHE A 179 -6.17 -11.89 -7.49
N THR A 180 -5.19 -12.61 -8.00
CA THR A 180 -3.92 -12.11 -8.52
C THR A 180 -3.53 -12.94 -9.78
N TRP A 181 -2.39 -12.68 -10.42
CA TRP A 181 -1.94 -13.38 -11.65
C TRP A 181 -1.62 -14.87 -11.44
N TYR A 182 -0.88 -15.59 -12.29
CA TYR A 182 -0.49 -16.99 -11.98
C TYR A 182 0.81 -17.00 -11.17
N ASP A 183 0.89 -17.82 -10.13
CA ASP A 183 2.04 -17.97 -9.23
C ASP A 183 2.69 -19.36 -9.27
N PRO A 184 3.84 -19.53 -9.91
CA PRO A 184 4.59 -20.77 -9.80
C PRO A 184 5.22 -20.98 -8.40
N ALA A 185 5.27 -19.96 -7.54
CA ALA A 185 5.89 -19.98 -6.22
C ALA A 185 4.90 -19.96 -5.04
N SER A 186 3.59 -19.97 -5.33
CA SER A 186 2.57 -19.85 -4.28
C SER A 186 2.66 -21.00 -3.31
N LEU A 187 2.40 -20.68 -2.05
CA LEU A 187 2.18 -21.70 -1.04
C LEU A 187 1.07 -22.67 -1.48
N MET A 188 0.09 -22.23 -2.27
CA MET A 188 -1.02 -23.03 -2.80
C MET A 188 -0.66 -23.83 -4.05
N GLN A 189 0.60 -23.87 -4.49
CA GLN A 189 1.02 -24.85 -5.51
C GLN A 189 1.07 -26.26 -4.93
N SER A 190 0.72 -27.23 -5.77
CA SER A 190 0.67 -28.65 -5.43
C SER A 190 1.56 -29.43 -6.40
N GLN A 191 2.45 -30.25 -5.82
CA GLN A 191 3.47 -31.11 -6.46
C GLN A 191 4.81 -30.45 -6.85
N ASP A 192 5.88 -31.21 -6.58
CA ASP A 192 7.30 -30.83 -6.65
C ASP A 192 7.79 -30.32 -8.02
N TYR A 193 7.07 -30.61 -9.12
CA TYR A 193 7.47 -30.16 -10.46
C TYR A 193 6.79 -28.86 -10.93
N CYS A 194 5.75 -28.41 -10.21
CA CYS A 194 5.07 -27.12 -10.45
C CYS A 194 5.47 -26.02 -9.50
N ASN A 195 6.01 -26.40 -8.34
CA ASN A 195 6.69 -25.51 -7.43
C ASN A 195 8.12 -25.27 -7.92
N ILE A 196 8.38 -24.12 -8.55
CA ILE A 196 9.75 -23.75 -8.93
C ILE A 196 10.55 -23.57 -7.63
N ASN A 197 11.64 -24.33 -7.50
CA ASN A 197 12.58 -24.40 -6.36
C ASN A 197 12.25 -25.41 -5.24
N ASN A 198 11.23 -26.25 -5.38
CA ASN A 198 10.89 -27.26 -4.35
C ASN A 198 10.68 -26.62 -2.97
N ASN A 199 10.08 -25.41 -2.96
CA ASN A 199 9.98 -24.58 -1.78
C ASN A 199 8.88 -25.13 -0.86
N LEU A 200 9.24 -26.07 0.01
CA LEU A 200 8.39 -26.62 1.07
C LEU A 200 8.39 -25.72 2.31
N SER A 201 8.36 -24.40 2.11
CA SER A 201 8.37 -23.39 3.16
C SER A 201 6.96 -22.91 3.48
N GLU A 202 6.73 -22.45 4.71
CA GLU A 202 5.50 -21.74 5.08
C GLU A 202 5.43 -20.31 4.55
N ALA A 203 6.51 -19.81 3.94
CA ALA A 203 6.59 -18.44 3.45
C ALA A 203 5.54 -18.20 2.37
N LEU A 204 4.69 -17.19 2.60
CA LEU A 204 3.79 -16.67 1.58
C LEU A 204 4.59 -15.92 0.51
N SER A 205 4.33 -16.22 -0.75
CA SER A 205 4.80 -15.38 -1.87
C SER A 205 4.15 -13.99 -1.79
N ALA A 206 4.70 -13.00 -2.50
CA ALA A 206 4.19 -11.64 -2.40
C ALA A 206 2.71 -11.51 -2.78
N PHE A 207 2.23 -12.15 -3.85
CA PHE A 207 0.82 -12.10 -4.15
C PHE A 207 0.00 -13.21 -3.44
N ASP A 208 0.58 -14.19 -2.74
CA ASP A 208 -0.16 -14.87 -1.67
C ASP A 208 -0.60 -13.82 -0.62
N LYS A 209 0.30 -12.91 -0.24
CA LYS A 209 0.02 -11.80 0.71
C LYS A 209 -1.00 -10.82 0.11
N VAL A 210 -0.82 -10.40 -1.15
CA VAL A 210 -1.79 -9.54 -1.86
C VAL A 210 -3.15 -10.24 -2.00
N GLY A 211 -3.13 -11.51 -2.39
CA GLY A 211 -4.32 -12.32 -2.62
C GLY A 211 -5.16 -12.45 -1.36
N VAL A 212 -4.54 -12.86 -0.24
CA VAL A 212 -5.26 -12.99 1.03
C VAL A 212 -5.76 -11.63 1.53
N ALA A 213 -4.97 -10.56 1.39
CA ALA A 213 -5.38 -9.20 1.75
C ALA A 213 -6.49 -8.65 0.84
N SER A 214 -6.53 -9.05 -0.44
CA SER A 214 -7.57 -8.65 -1.39
C SER A 214 -8.92 -9.28 -1.08
N VAL A 215 -8.90 -10.51 -0.56
CA VAL A 215 -10.11 -11.25 -0.20
C VAL A 215 -10.57 -10.93 1.22
N TYR A 216 -9.65 -10.83 2.17
CA TYR A 216 -9.94 -10.71 3.60
C TYR A 216 -9.54 -9.39 4.24
N GLY A 217 -9.08 -8.42 3.44
CA GLY A 217 -8.60 -7.12 3.89
C GLY A 217 -7.19 -7.22 4.49
N PRO A 218 -6.33 -6.19 4.37
CA PRO A 218 -4.99 -6.26 4.89
C PRO A 218 -4.98 -6.04 6.40
N ARG A 219 -3.84 -6.36 7.02
CA ARG A 219 -3.60 -6.18 8.44
C ARG A 219 -3.89 -4.74 8.90
N ARG A 220 -4.41 -4.61 10.12
CA ARG A 220 -4.46 -3.33 10.83
C ARG A 220 -3.13 -3.04 11.50
N TRP A 221 -2.55 -1.90 11.15
CA TRP A 221 -1.32 -1.41 11.78
C TRP A 221 -1.62 -0.65 13.07
N SER A 222 -2.89 -0.36 13.35
CA SER A 222 -3.32 0.17 14.65
C SER A 222 -4.83 -0.02 14.90
N GLN A 223 -5.19 -0.28 16.17
CA GLN A 223 -6.58 -0.28 16.66
C GLN A 223 -6.97 1.05 17.32
N GLU A 224 -6.00 1.87 17.73
CA GLU A 224 -6.21 3.10 18.52
C GLU A 224 -7.00 4.20 17.79
N PHE A 225 -7.33 4.01 16.51
CA PHE A 225 -7.99 5.03 15.69
C PHE A 225 -9.38 4.60 15.20
N ALA A 226 -9.93 3.52 15.76
CA ALA A 226 -11.32 3.08 15.55
C ALA A 226 -12.36 3.92 16.32
N THR A 227 -11.96 4.82 17.21
CA THR A 227 -12.88 5.76 17.85
C THR A 227 -12.99 7.04 17.03
N ILE A 228 -13.59 6.89 15.84
CA ILE A 228 -14.33 7.97 15.21
C ILE A 228 -15.48 8.30 16.18
N ASN A 229 -15.22 9.18 17.14
CA ASN A 229 -16.31 9.98 17.68
C ASN A 229 -16.78 10.82 16.49
N ALA A 230 -17.97 10.48 16.00
CA ALA A 230 -18.62 11.01 14.80
C ALA A 230 -19.00 12.51 14.89
N LEU A 231 -18.19 13.32 15.57
CA LEU A 231 -18.40 14.75 15.78
C LEU A 231 -17.16 15.62 15.47
N SER A 232 -16.03 15.06 15.01
CA SER A 232 -14.90 15.88 14.53
C SER A 232 -14.31 15.38 13.20
N LEU A 233 -15.17 14.98 12.27
CA LEU A 233 -14.81 14.66 10.87
C LEU A 233 -14.19 15.85 10.10
N GLU A 234 -13.97 16.98 10.76
CA GLU A 234 -13.60 18.26 10.15
C GLU A 234 -12.11 18.62 10.33
N TYR A 235 -11.31 17.87 11.14
CA TYR A 235 -9.99 18.35 11.59
C TYR A 235 -8.80 17.37 11.54
N ASP A 236 -8.83 16.25 10.81
CA ASP A 236 -7.63 15.39 10.65
C ASP A 236 -7.20 15.33 9.18
N LEU A 237 -6.72 16.46 8.65
CA LEU A 237 -5.86 16.46 7.45
C LEU A 237 -4.63 15.62 7.79
N ARG A 238 -4.47 14.50 7.09
CA ARG A 238 -3.34 13.59 7.26
C ARG A 238 -2.47 13.67 6.02
N HIS A 239 -1.18 13.80 6.24
CA HIS A 239 -0.17 13.63 5.20
C HIS A 239 0.72 12.47 5.56
N ILE A 240 1.28 11.84 4.54
CA ILE A 240 2.22 10.72 4.67
C ILE A 240 3.54 11.19 4.07
N ALA A 241 4.56 11.35 4.90
CA ALA A 241 5.87 11.87 4.48
C ALA A 241 6.96 11.44 5.45
N ASP A 242 8.16 11.21 4.92
CA ASP A 242 9.37 11.06 5.73
C ASP A 242 9.71 12.42 6.35
N VAL A 243 9.30 12.63 7.59
CA VAL A 243 9.57 13.88 8.32
C VAL A 243 10.73 13.70 9.27
N ASP A 244 11.14 12.47 9.56
CA ASP A 244 12.20 12.17 10.52
C ASP A 244 13.58 11.91 9.89
N GLY A 245 13.61 11.63 8.59
CA GLY A 245 14.76 11.40 7.72
C GLY A 245 15.25 9.96 7.74
N ASP A 246 14.43 8.99 8.18
CA ASP A 246 14.81 7.57 8.24
C ASP A 246 14.49 6.77 6.97
N GLY A 247 13.92 7.43 5.95
CA GLY A 247 13.51 6.87 4.68
C GLY A 247 12.11 6.26 4.67
N LYS A 248 11.41 6.20 5.81
CA LYS A 248 10.02 5.75 5.88
C LYS A 248 9.09 6.93 6.05
N ASN A 249 7.88 6.81 5.52
CA ASN A 249 6.89 7.85 5.65
C ASN A 249 6.09 7.72 6.96
N GLU A 250 6.08 8.79 7.75
CA GLU A 250 5.24 8.90 8.93
C GLU A 250 3.83 9.39 8.62
N MET A 251 2.92 9.16 9.56
CA MET A 251 1.65 9.89 9.57
C MET A 251 1.81 11.25 10.25
N VAL A 252 1.56 12.32 9.50
CA VAL A 252 1.53 13.70 9.98
C VAL A 252 0.08 14.15 10.15
N PHE A 253 -0.27 14.62 11.35
CA PHE A 253 -1.61 15.06 11.71
C PHE A 253 -1.62 16.56 11.99
N PHE A 254 -2.52 17.26 11.32
CA PHE A 254 -2.80 18.65 11.61
C PHE A 254 -4.05 18.75 12.49
N ARG A 255 -3.92 19.24 13.72
CA ARG A 255 -4.99 19.35 14.72
C ARG A 255 -5.13 20.77 15.26
N ASP A 256 -6.20 21.02 16.01
CA ASP A 256 -6.41 22.29 16.70
C ASP A 256 -5.34 22.60 17.75
N ASP A 257 -4.67 21.57 18.28
CA ASP A 257 -3.60 21.69 19.28
C ASP A 257 -2.18 21.67 18.66
N GLY A 258 -2.08 21.77 17.34
CA GLY A 258 -0.82 21.83 16.59
C GLY A 258 -0.61 20.62 15.68
N VAL A 259 0.65 20.24 15.48
CA VAL A 259 1.03 19.14 14.58
C VAL A 259 1.57 17.97 15.37
N ARG A 260 1.05 16.78 15.05
CA ARG A 260 1.48 15.51 15.64
C ARG A 260 2.02 14.57 14.59
N VAL A 261 2.95 13.71 14.98
CA VAL A 261 3.57 12.72 14.09
C VAL A 261 3.49 11.34 14.75
N ALA A 262 3.00 10.35 14.01
CA ALA A 262 3.07 8.95 14.41
C ALA A 262 4.15 8.25 13.57
N LYS A 263 5.24 7.88 14.23
CA LYS A 263 6.34 7.14 13.62
C LYS A 263 5.93 5.72 13.26
N VAL A 264 6.50 5.20 12.19
CA VAL A 264 6.28 3.81 11.78
C VAL A 264 7.32 2.88 12.43
N ASP A 265 6.84 1.74 12.93
CA ASP A 265 7.65 0.58 13.24
C ASP A 265 7.33 -0.50 12.21
N ALA A 266 8.08 -0.50 11.10
CA ALA A 266 7.86 -1.42 9.98
C ALA A 266 8.12 -2.88 10.39
N ALA A 267 9.06 -3.14 11.30
CA ALA A 267 9.36 -4.48 11.79
C ALA A 267 8.17 -5.07 12.56
N GLN A 268 7.46 -4.24 13.32
CA GLN A 268 6.23 -4.64 14.00
C GLN A 268 4.97 -4.41 13.17
N ARG A 269 5.10 -3.79 11.98
CA ARG A 269 4.02 -3.37 11.09
C ARG A 269 2.95 -2.59 11.84
N LEU A 270 3.36 -1.53 12.53
CA LEU A 270 2.48 -0.65 13.27
C LEU A 270 2.93 0.80 13.23
N PHE A 271 1.99 1.71 13.47
CA PHE A 271 2.31 3.09 13.82
C PHE A 271 2.38 3.22 15.34
N LEU A 272 3.44 3.86 15.83
CA LEU A 272 3.58 4.21 17.23
C LEU A 272 2.56 5.29 17.63
N ALA A 273 2.33 5.44 18.94
CA ALA A 273 1.48 6.50 19.46
C ALA A 273 1.99 7.88 18.99
N SER A 274 1.09 8.72 18.45
CA SER A 274 1.47 10.02 17.89
C SER A 274 2.06 10.95 18.96
N GLN A 275 3.16 11.62 18.63
CA GLN A 275 3.82 12.62 19.49
C GLN A 275 3.52 14.02 18.98
N SER A 276 3.45 15.01 19.87
CA SER A 276 3.35 16.43 19.46
C SER A 276 4.72 16.92 19.00
N TRP A 277 4.79 17.38 17.76
CA TRP A 277 6.00 17.88 17.12
C TRP A 277 6.00 19.40 16.94
N SER A 278 4.82 20.01 16.93
CA SER A 278 4.65 21.44 17.10
C SER A 278 3.35 21.72 17.87
N THR A 279 3.40 22.67 18.79
CA THR A 279 2.22 23.24 19.46
C THR A 279 1.77 24.55 18.80
N ASP A 280 2.54 25.04 17.83
CA ASP A 280 2.41 26.36 17.24
C ASP A 280 2.46 26.24 15.72
N TYR A 281 1.29 25.95 15.15
CA TYR A 281 1.00 25.91 13.71
C TYR A 281 -0.53 25.88 13.48
N TRP A 282 -1.28 26.77 14.17
CA TRP A 282 -2.74 27.03 14.13
C TRP A 282 -3.00 28.32 14.96
N THR A 283 -3.80 29.34 14.58
CA THR A 283 -5.24 29.49 14.93
C THR A 283 -6.02 30.65 14.26
N ASP A 284 -5.49 31.46 13.34
CA ASP A 284 -6.19 32.73 12.98
C ASP A 284 -7.25 32.64 11.86
N THR A 285 -7.65 31.45 11.40
CA THR A 285 -8.78 31.33 10.46
C THR A 285 -10.12 31.15 11.17
N PRO A 286 -11.15 31.93 10.79
CA PRO A 286 -12.51 31.71 11.28
C PRO A 286 -12.98 30.27 11.00
N PRO A 287 -13.84 29.70 11.86
CA PRO A 287 -14.45 28.39 11.63
C PRO A 287 -15.07 28.32 10.21
N GLY A 288 -14.73 27.28 9.45
CA GLY A 288 -15.22 27.06 8.09
C GLY A 288 -14.25 27.43 6.95
N PHE A 289 -13.07 28.00 7.26
CA PHE A 289 -11.99 28.18 6.28
C PHE A 289 -10.91 27.11 6.51
N LEU A 290 -10.89 26.07 5.66
CA LEU A 290 -9.81 25.10 5.65
C LEU A 290 -8.61 25.69 4.89
N GLU A 291 -7.58 26.11 5.61
CA GLU A 291 -6.30 26.43 4.98
C GLU A 291 -5.67 25.15 4.41
N PRO A 292 -5.35 25.12 3.10
CA PRO A 292 -4.61 24.01 2.56
C PRO A 292 -3.24 23.96 3.22
N ARG A 293 -2.89 22.76 3.70
CA ARG A 293 -1.63 22.42 4.32
C ARG A 293 -1.10 21.17 3.65
N THR A 294 0.21 21.09 3.50
CA THR A 294 0.90 19.98 2.87
C THR A 294 2.30 19.84 3.46
N VAL A 295 3.00 18.82 3.02
CA VAL A 295 4.35 18.49 3.47
C VAL A 295 5.21 18.20 2.25
N GLY A 296 6.49 18.54 2.33
CA GLY A 296 7.46 18.29 1.26
C GLY A 296 8.84 18.82 1.64
N ASP A 297 9.89 18.17 1.14
CA ASP A 297 11.27 18.60 1.38
C ASP A 297 11.58 19.82 0.50
N VAL A 298 11.40 21.03 1.04
CA VAL A 298 11.62 22.26 0.28
C VAL A 298 13.07 22.74 0.36
N ASN A 299 13.91 22.13 1.20
CA ASN A 299 15.28 22.58 1.46
C ASN A 299 16.36 21.53 1.07
N ALA A 300 15.94 20.39 0.53
CA ALA A 300 16.73 19.22 0.14
C ALA A 300 17.57 18.65 1.29
N ASP A 301 17.01 18.59 2.51
CA ASP A 301 17.68 18.01 3.68
C ASP A 301 17.32 16.55 3.97
N GLY A 302 16.47 15.97 3.13
CA GLY A 302 15.97 14.60 3.23
C GLY A 302 14.78 14.45 4.17
N ARG A 303 14.23 15.55 4.72
CA ARG A 303 13.03 15.54 5.55
C ARG A 303 11.96 16.41 4.94
N ALA A 304 10.72 15.94 4.98
CA ALA A 304 9.58 16.74 4.60
C ALA A 304 9.30 17.83 5.64
N ASP A 305 9.17 19.06 5.17
CA ASP A 305 8.82 20.24 5.96
C ASP A 305 7.32 20.48 5.93
N LEU A 306 6.80 21.32 6.83
CA LEU A 306 5.41 21.75 6.79
C LEU A 306 5.26 22.99 5.89
N ILE A 307 4.29 22.94 4.99
CA ILE A 307 3.91 24.06 4.12
C ILE A 307 2.43 24.38 4.33
N SER A 308 2.13 25.65 4.55
CA SER A 308 0.77 26.15 4.69
C SER A 308 0.50 27.29 3.72
N PHE A 309 -0.74 27.37 3.22
CA PHE A 309 -1.20 28.45 2.36
C PHE A 309 -2.14 29.36 3.16
N TRP A 310 -1.56 30.25 3.96
CA TRP A 310 -2.26 31.17 4.88
C TRP A 310 -3.03 32.26 4.13
N GLY A 311 -3.83 33.04 4.87
CA GLY A 311 -4.41 34.28 4.34
C GLY A 311 -3.37 35.31 3.88
N SER A 312 -2.22 35.39 4.56
CA SER A 312 -1.18 36.41 4.31
C SER A 312 -0.04 35.95 3.39
N GLY A 313 0.09 34.66 3.10
CA GLY A 313 1.21 34.11 2.34
C GLY A 313 1.37 32.60 2.48
N VAL A 314 2.52 32.10 2.05
CA VAL A 314 2.96 30.72 2.30
C VAL A 314 3.73 30.70 3.62
N GLY A 315 3.33 29.83 4.55
CA GLY A 315 4.05 29.55 5.78
C GLY A 315 4.92 28.31 5.66
N LEU A 316 6.13 28.35 6.23
CA LEU A 316 7.04 27.22 6.31
C LEU A 316 7.41 26.92 7.76
N SER A 317 7.55 25.64 8.07
CA SER A 317 8.09 25.16 9.34
C SER A 317 8.95 23.91 9.07
N TYR A 318 10.25 24.06 9.31
CA TYR A 318 11.25 23.04 8.94
C TYR A 318 11.25 21.86 9.91
N SER A 319 11.40 20.65 9.39
CA SER A 319 11.60 19.47 10.24
C SER A 319 13.02 19.41 10.81
N THR A 320 13.12 19.08 12.10
CA THR A 320 14.41 18.81 12.78
C THR A 320 14.69 17.31 12.93
N GLY A 321 13.82 16.46 12.38
CA GLY A 321 13.85 15.00 12.56
C GLY A 321 13.19 14.50 13.84
N THR A 322 12.85 15.42 14.76
CA THR A 322 12.21 15.10 16.05
C THR A 322 11.13 16.08 16.47
N ALA A 323 11.03 17.22 15.78
CA ALA A 323 10.04 18.27 15.97
C ALA A 323 9.98 19.13 14.70
N PHE A 324 9.02 20.05 14.65
CA PHE A 324 9.01 21.11 13.64
C PHE A 324 9.45 22.44 14.28
N ALA A 325 10.28 23.20 13.56
CA ALA A 325 10.71 24.53 13.98
C ALA A 325 9.54 25.52 14.04
N SER A 326 9.69 26.65 14.74
CA SER A 326 8.65 27.69 14.75
C SER A 326 8.35 28.16 13.32
N GLY A 327 7.08 28.16 12.96
CA GLY A 327 6.65 28.52 11.61
C GLY A 327 6.83 30.01 11.31
N ALA A 328 7.19 30.32 10.07
CA ALA A 328 7.32 31.70 9.60
C ALA A 328 6.69 31.87 8.22
N ILE A 329 6.19 33.08 7.92
CA ILE A 329 5.77 33.44 6.56
C ILE A 329 7.02 33.51 5.68
N ALA A 330 7.08 32.64 4.68
CA ALA A 330 8.17 32.51 3.74
C ALA A 330 8.02 33.45 2.53
N PHE A 331 6.80 33.64 2.04
CA PHE A 331 6.56 34.44 0.84
C PHE A 331 5.08 34.85 0.69
N VAL A 332 4.81 35.97 0.01
CA VAL A 332 3.44 36.44 -0.30
C VAL A 332 3.00 35.98 -1.69
N GLY A 333 2.30 34.86 -1.74
CA GLY A 333 1.65 34.32 -2.94
C GLY A 333 0.86 33.06 -2.58
N PHE A 334 0.08 32.50 -3.52
CA PHE A 334 -0.75 31.30 -3.31
C PHE A 334 -1.69 31.34 -2.07
N ASN A 335 -1.92 32.53 -1.52
CA ASN A 335 -2.64 32.75 -0.28
C ASN A 335 -4.15 32.88 -0.51
N ASN A 336 -4.95 32.45 0.47
CA ASN A 336 -6.40 32.41 0.34
C ASN A 336 -7.09 33.78 0.28
N LEU A 337 -6.42 34.87 0.67
CA LEU A 337 -6.97 36.23 0.50
C LEU A 337 -6.81 36.76 -0.93
N ASN A 338 -5.96 36.13 -1.76
CA ASN A 338 -5.88 36.43 -3.18
C ASN A 338 -7.09 35.82 -3.90
N PRO A 339 -7.91 36.60 -4.61
CA PRO A 339 -9.08 36.10 -5.33
C PRO A 339 -8.76 35.04 -6.40
N SER A 340 -7.49 34.91 -6.80
CA SER A 340 -7.03 33.87 -7.72
C SER A 340 -6.85 32.50 -7.04
N TRP A 341 -6.91 32.44 -5.70
CA TRP A 341 -6.69 31.24 -4.89
C TRP A 341 -7.78 31.08 -3.81
N PRO A 342 -9.07 31.09 -4.16
CA PRO A 342 -10.16 31.17 -3.18
C PRO A 342 -10.27 29.94 -2.26
N ASP A 343 -9.94 28.75 -2.76
CA ASP A 343 -10.10 27.50 -2.00
C ASP A 343 -9.23 26.35 -2.53
N ALA A 344 -9.12 25.26 -1.75
CA ALA A 344 -8.28 24.11 -2.09
C ALA A 344 -8.88 23.18 -3.16
N SER A 345 -10.19 23.24 -3.39
CA SER A 345 -10.91 22.36 -4.32
C SER A 345 -10.83 22.91 -5.74
N SER A 346 -11.26 24.15 -5.95
CA SER A 346 -11.24 24.83 -7.25
C SER A 346 -9.81 25.19 -7.66
N THR A 347 -9.02 25.66 -6.69
CA THR A 347 -7.63 26.11 -6.89
C THR A 347 -6.62 25.36 -6.01
N PRO A 348 -6.38 24.07 -6.31
CA PRO A 348 -5.48 23.24 -5.53
C PRO A 348 -4.04 23.76 -5.62
N ARG A 349 -3.34 23.63 -4.49
CA ARG A 349 -1.90 23.89 -4.35
C ARG A 349 -1.23 22.62 -3.85
N MET A 350 -0.09 22.32 -4.43
CA MET A 350 0.68 21.09 -4.24
C MET A 350 2.15 21.45 -4.15
N VAL A 351 2.94 20.50 -3.66
CA VAL A 351 4.39 20.61 -3.62
C VAL A 351 5.03 19.39 -4.25
N ALA A 352 6.01 19.59 -5.14
CA ALA A 352 6.80 18.55 -5.77
C ALA A 352 7.99 19.18 -6.52
N ASP A 353 9.07 18.45 -6.72
CA ASP A 353 10.23 18.90 -7.49
C ASP A 353 9.90 18.86 -8.98
N VAL A 354 9.66 20.01 -9.62
CA VAL A 354 9.34 20.05 -11.06
C VAL A 354 10.57 20.25 -11.93
N ASN A 355 11.74 20.55 -11.37
CA ASN A 355 12.93 20.91 -12.15
C ASN A 355 14.10 19.92 -11.98
N GLY A 356 13.97 18.94 -11.08
CA GLY A 356 14.93 17.88 -10.80
C GLY A 356 16.09 18.32 -9.92
N ASP A 357 15.92 19.34 -9.08
CA ASP A 357 16.97 19.87 -8.21
C ASP A 357 16.96 19.33 -6.77
N GLY A 358 16.05 18.38 -6.49
CA GLY A 358 15.86 17.71 -5.22
C GLY A 358 14.99 18.48 -4.22
N ARG A 359 14.43 19.64 -4.59
CA ARG A 359 13.57 20.45 -3.72
C ARG A 359 12.13 20.44 -4.21
N ALA A 360 11.20 20.31 -3.28
CA ALA A 360 9.80 20.50 -3.57
C ALA A 360 9.50 21.98 -3.90
N ASP A 361 9.01 22.21 -5.11
CA ASP A 361 8.51 23.51 -5.58
C ASP A 361 7.03 23.67 -5.23
N ILE A 362 6.49 24.89 -5.32
CA ILE A 362 5.04 25.12 -5.19
C ILE A 362 4.40 25.10 -6.57
N ILE A 363 3.40 24.24 -6.75
CA ILE A 363 2.56 24.15 -7.94
C ILE A 363 1.13 24.51 -7.54
N GLY A 364 0.54 25.50 -8.19
CA GLY A 364 -0.85 25.87 -8.02
C GLY A 364 -1.61 25.87 -9.34
N PHE A 365 -2.88 25.49 -9.29
CA PHE A 365 -3.79 25.55 -10.42
C PHE A 365 -4.87 26.59 -10.15
N ASN A 366 -4.98 27.61 -10.99
CA ASN A 366 -6.00 28.65 -10.85
C ASN A 366 -6.78 28.87 -12.16
N ASP A 367 -7.61 29.91 -12.22
CA ASP A 367 -8.41 30.23 -13.42
C ASP A 367 -7.56 30.62 -14.64
N THR A 368 -6.26 30.90 -14.48
CA THR A 368 -5.32 31.24 -15.56
C THR A 368 -4.46 30.06 -16.04
N GLY A 369 -4.47 28.94 -15.32
CA GLY A 369 -3.70 27.74 -15.63
C GLY A 369 -2.82 27.29 -14.47
N THR A 370 -1.68 26.68 -14.79
CA THR A 370 -0.68 26.20 -13.82
C THR A 370 0.35 27.29 -13.53
N VAL A 371 0.46 27.66 -12.26
CA VAL A 371 1.41 28.64 -11.72
C VAL A 371 2.42 27.91 -10.84
N VAL A 372 3.70 28.18 -11.03
CA VAL A 372 4.78 27.53 -10.27
C VAL A 372 5.69 28.57 -9.62
N SER A 373 6.20 28.24 -8.44
CA SER A 373 7.22 29.00 -7.73
C SER A 373 8.29 28.03 -7.26
N LEU A 374 9.49 28.16 -7.83
CA LEU A 374 10.61 27.25 -7.56
C LEU A 374 11.17 27.47 -6.16
N SER A 375 11.47 26.40 -5.43
CA SER A 375 12.22 26.48 -4.19
C SER A 375 13.66 26.86 -4.48
N GLN A 376 14.14 27.88 -3.77
CA GLN A 376 15.49 28.42 -3.92
C GLN A 376 16.37 28.12 -2.70
N CYS A 377 15.82 27.48 -1.66
CA CYS A 377 16.58 27.24 -0.45
C CYS A 377 17.31 25.89 -0.47
N THR A 378 18.62 25.88 -0.15
CA THR A 378 19.37 24.67 0.16
C THR A 378 19.94 24.71 1.59
N GLY A 379 19.59 23.73 2.42
CA GLY A 379 20.16 23.54 3.77
C GLY A 379 19.99 24.73 4.73
N ALA A 380 21.00 25.00 5.56
CA ALA A 380 20.96 26.02 6.63
C ALA A 380 20.92 27.50 6.15
N LEU A 381 20.79 27.75 4.84
CA LEU A 381 20.82 29.10 4.25
C LEU A 381 19.42 29.70 3.98
N CYS A 382 18.34 29.04 4.41
CA CYS A 382 16.99 29.56 4.24
C CYS A 382 16.76 30.83 5.09
N THR A 383 16.81 32.00 4.46
CA THR A 383 16.24 33.23 5.06
C THR A 383 14.84 33.48 4.52
N PRO A 384 13.94 34.11 5.29
CA PRO A 384 12.57 34.40 4.83
C PRO A 384 12.45 35.20 3.53
N SER A 385 13.52 35.80 3.01
CA SER A 385 13.47 36.61 1.78
C SER A 385 13.96 35.88 0.52
N THR A 386 14.40 34.63 0.61
CA THR A 386 15.04 33.90 -0.50
C THR A 386 14.55 32.45 -0.67
N GLN A 387 13.46 32.07 -0.01
CA GLN A 387 13.01 30.67 0.01
C GLN A 387 12.35 30.23 -1.30
N PHE A 388 11.63 31.12 -1.98
CA PHE A 388 10.91 30.81 -3.23
C PHE A 388 11.09 31.89 -4.29
N ALA A 389 11.19 31.48 -5.55
CA ALA A 389 11.18 32.37 -6.70
C ALA A 389 9.81 33.05 -6.86
N ALA A 390 9.76 34.18 -7.56
CA ALA A 390 8.50 34.81 -7.91
C ALA A 390 7.60 33.83 -8.71
N PRO A 391 6.29 33.71 -8.40
CA PRO A 391 5.40 32.82 -9.13
C PRO A 391 5.28 33.17 -10.61
N VAL A 392 5.35 32.17 -11.47
CA VAL A 392 5.24 32.30 -12.94
C VAL A 392 4.11 31.43 -13.47
N LEU A 393 3.33 31.95 -14.43
CA LEU A 393 2.40 31.14 -15.21
C LEU A 393 3.21 30.19 -16.12
N ALA A 394 3.34 28.94 -15.69
CA ALA A 394 4.16 27.93 -16.34
C ALA A 394 3.45 27.27 -17.53
N LEU A 395 2.11 27.15 -17.46
CA LEU A 395 1.30 26.54 -18.52
C LEU A 395 -0.13 27.09 -18.49
N ALA A 396 -0.65 27.52 -19.64
CA ALA A 396 -2.05 27.95 -19.81
C ALA A 396 -2.99 26.74 -20.02
N ALA A 397 -2.97 25.78 -19.10
CA ALA A 397 -3.82 24.60 -19.07
C ALA A 397 -4.08 24.15 -17.61
N PHE A 398 -4.91 23.13 -17.41
CA PHE A 398 -5.30 22.63 -16.07
C PHE A 398 -6.04 23.66 -15.19
N GLY A 399 -6.50 24.76 -15.79
CA GLY A 399 -7.21 25.83 -15.12
C GLY A 399 -8.70 25.55 -14.97
N ASN A 400 -9.31 26.10 -13.93
CA ASN A 400 -10.74 25.91 -13.67
C ASN A 400 -11.64 26.63 -14.70
N ALA A 401 -11.17 27.71 -15.32
CA ALA A 401 -11.89 28.40 -16.39
C ALA A 401 -12.19 27.46 -17.59
N PRO A 402 -13.40 27.50 -18.19
CA PRO A 402 -13.76 26.64 -19.32
C PRO A 402 -12.79 26.71 -20.50
N LEU A 403 -12.26 27.90 -20.81
CA LEU A 403 -11.31 28.12 -21.89
C LEU A 403 -9.92 27.49 -21.63
N LEU A 404 -9.63 27.11 -20.39
CA LEU A 404 -8.37 26.48 -19.97
C LEU A 404 -8.57 25.01 -19.52
N GLY A 405 -9.66 24.41 -19.96
CA GLY A 405 -9.98 22.99 -19.78
C GLY A 405 -11.16 22.72 -18.84
N GLY A 406 -11.66 23.70 -18.08
CA GLY A 406 -12.85 23.54 -17.25
C GLY A 406 -12.66 22.56 -16.08
N TRP A 407 -11.50 22.61 -15.44
CA TRP A 407 -11.12 21.67 -14.38
C TRP A 407 -11.87 21.96 -13.07
N ALA A 408 -13.11 21.48 -12.99
CA ALA A 408 -13.99 21.56 -11.83
C ALA A 408 -13.47 20.69 -10.65
N GLY A 409 -12.78 21.32 -9.71
CA GLY A 409 -12.18 20.78 -8.49
C GLY A 409 -12.40 19.28 -8.18
N ALA A 410 -13.42 18.97 -7.37
CA ALA A 410 -13.69 17.61 -6.91
C ALA A 410 -14.06 16.61 -8.03
N ARG A 411 -14.53 17.09 -9.18
CA ARG A 411 -14.88 16.24 -10.33
C ARG A 411 -13.65 15.92 -11.18
N HIS A 412 -12.78 16.92 -11.37
CA HIS A 412 -11.56 16.83 -12.19
C HIS A 412 -10.30 17.08 -11.32
N PRO A 413 -9.91 16.12 -10.46
CA PRO A 413 -8.74 16.30 -9.61
C PRO A 413 -7.47 16.40 -10.44
N ARG A 414 -6.54 17.23 -9.97
CA ARG A 414 -5.18 17.39 -10.50
C ARG A 414 -4.19 16.80 -9.50
N ARG A 415 -3.04 16.35 -9.98
CA ARG A 415 -1.93 15.79 -9.23
C ARG A 415 -0.61 16.18 -9.89
N VAL A 416 0.47 16.02 -9.15
CA VAL A 416 1.84 16.18 -9.63
C VAL A 416 2.66 14.97 -9.19
N ALA A 417 3.40 14.36 -10.10
CA ALA A 417 4.31 13.24 -9.84
C ALA A 417 5.18 13.00 -11.07
N ASP A 418 6.38 12.44 -10.90
CA ASP A 418 7.19 11.98 -12.03
C ASP A 418 6.57 10.72 -12.64
N VAL A 419 5.89 10.85 -13.76
CA VAL A 419 5.26 9.70 -14.44
C VAL A 419 6.15 9.16 -15.56
N ASN A 420 7.27 9.82 -15.86
CA ASN A 420 8.12 9.50 -17.00
C ASN A 420 9.50 8.94 -16.62
N GLY A 421 9.91 9.13 -15.37
CA GLY A 421 11.13 8.60 -14.77
C GLY A 421 12.35 9.49 -15.01
N ASP A 422 12.17 10.78 -15.31
CA ASP A 422 13.27 11.74 -15.52
C ASP A 422 13.69 12.50 -14.26
N GLY A 423 13.08 12.17 -13.12
CA GLY A 423 13.31 12.80 -11.82
C GLY A 423 12.56 14.12 -11.64
N LYS A 424 11.62 14.47 -12.53
CA LYS A 424 10.84 15.71 -12.45
C LYS A 424 9.36 15.41 -12.33
N ALA A 425 8.69 16.11 -11.44
CA ALA A 425 7.25 16.02 -11.30
C ALA A 425 6.53 16.61 -12.52
N ASP A 426 5.69 15.79 -13.14
CA ASP A 426 4.82 16.13 -14.26
C ASP A 426 3.43 16.57 -13.77
N LEU A 427 2.67 17.24 -14.64
CA LEU A 427 1.28 17.58 -14.36
C LEU A 427 0.37 16.45 -14.83
N VAL A 428 -0.48 15.97 -13.94
CA VAL A 428 -1.45 14.91 -14.26
C VAL A 428 -2.84 15.35 -13.84
N GLY A 429 -3.79 15.30 -14.77
CA GLY A 429 -5.17 15.66 -14.52
C GLY A 429 -6.13 14.55 -14.91
N PHE A 430 -7.00 14.20 -13.98
CA PHE A 430 -8.12 13.29 -14.21
C PHE A 430 -9.31 14.10 -14.75
N SER A 431 -9.47 14.12 -16.06
CA SER A 431 -10.45 14.96 -16.76
C SER A 431 -11.82 14.30 -16.87
N GLU A 432 -12.70 14.89 -17.69
CA GLU A 432 -13.96 14.25 -18.09
C GLU A 432 -13.73 12.95 -18.87
N TRP A 433 -12.71 12.93 -19.74
CA TRP A 433 -12.52 11.92 -20.79
C TRP A 433 -11.33 10.98 -20.55
N GLY A 434 -10.69 11.10 -19.39
CA GLY A 434 -9.56 10.27 -19.00
C GLY A 434 -8.41 11.07 -18.39
N VAL A 435 -7.21 10.49 -18.36
CA VAL A 435 -6.03 11.10 -17.74
C VAL A 435 -5.19 11.86 -18.76
N ILE A 436 -5.04 13.16 -18.51
CA ILE A 436 -4.26 14.08 -19.33
C ILE A 436 -2.96 14.39 -18.60
N VAL A 437 -1.83 14.27 -19.30
CA VAL A 437 -0.49 14.52 -18.77
C VAL A 437 0.20 15.64 -19.54
N ALA A 438 0.90 16.51 -18.83
CA ALA A 438 1.87 17.46 -19.39
C ALA A 438 3.21 17.29 -18.68
N LEU A 439 4.21 16.80 -19.43
CA LEU A 439 5.54 16.51 -18.91
C LEU A 439 6.30 17.77 -18.54
N SER A 440 7.05 17.76 -17.44
CA SER A 440 7.93 18.87 -17.10
C SER A 440 9.07 18.98 -18.10
N THR A 441 9.23 20.17 -18.66
CA THR A 441 10.41 20.53 -19.46
C THR A 441 11.26 21.55 -18.71
N SER A 442 11.02 21.69 -17.41
CA SER A 442 11.69 22.69 -16.57
C SER A 442 13.19 22.42 -16.49
N THR A 443 13.92 23.52 -16.34
CA THR A 443 15.35 23.54 -16.01
C THR A 443 15.51 24.09 -14.60
N ALA A 444 16.71 24.02 -14.04
CA ALA A 444 17.00 24.50 -12.69
C ALA A 444 16.51 25.93 -12.37
N THR A 445 16.34 26.81 -13.37
CA THR A 445 15.93 28.20 -13.15
C THR A 445 14.71 28.65 -13.96
N THR A 446 14.20 27.81 -14.86
CA THR A 446 13.07 28.16 -15.74
C THR A 446 12.05 27.05 -15.71
N VAL A 447 10.81 27.42 -15.38
CA VAL A 447 9.68 26.49 -15.36
C VAL A 447 9.02 26.43 -16.74
N SER A 448 8.78 25.22 -17.24
CA SER A 448 7.98 24.99 -18.44
C SER A 448 7.44 23.56 -18.48
N PHE A 449 6.35 23.36 -19.22
CA PHE A 449 5.75 22.05 -19.44
C PHE A 449 5.47 21.83 -20.92
N ALA A 450 5.48 20.57 -21.35
CA ALA A 450 5.04 20.15 -22.67
C ALA A 450 3.53 20.40 -22.86
N ALA A 451 3.09 20.31 -24.12
CA ALA A 451 1.66 20.37 -24.43
C ALA A 451 0.91 19.19 -23.77
N PRO A 452 -0.27 19.43 -23.15
CA PRO A 452 -1.06 18.36 -22.54
C PRO A 452 -1.51 17.31 -23.57
N SER A 453 -1.45 16.04 -23.20
CA SER A 453 -1.88 14.91 -24.05
C SER A 453 -2.66 13.87 -23.24
N LEU A 454 -3.63 13.19 -23.87
CA LEU A 454 -4.37 12.10 -23.24
C LEU A 454 -3.49 10.85 -23.20
N TRP A 455 -3.22 10.32 -22.02
CA TRP A 455 -2.39 9.13 -21.82
C TRP A 455 -3.22 7.85 -21.65
N ILE A 456 -4.42 7.96 -21.08
CA ILE A 456 -5.37 6.83 -20.98
C ILE A 456 -6.81 7.35 -20.93
N ALA A 457 -7.71 6.66 -21.63
CA ALA A 457 -9.16 6.94 -21.64
C ALA A 457 -9.88 6.14 -20.53
N ASP A 458 -9.41 6.29 -19.30
CA ASP A 458 -9.96 5.71 -18.06
C ASP A 458 -9.73 6.70 -16.91
N TYR A 459 -10.25 6.44 -15.72
CA TYR A 459 -10.20 7.34 -14.55
C TYR A 459 -10.89 8.70 -14.76
N GLY A 460 -11.66 8.83 -15.83
CA GLY A 460 -12.41 10.04 -16.18
C GLY A 460 -13.75 10.11 -15.46
N ALA A 461 -14.27 11.33 -15.31
CA ALA A 461 -15.54 11.55 -14.61
C ALA A 461 -16.78 11.09 -15.39
N ASP A 462 -16.70 11.02 -16.73
CA ASP A 462 -17.78 10.49 -17.56
C ASP A 462 -17.88 8.95 -17.42
N VAL A 463 -19.12 8.45 -17.43
CA VAL A 463 -19.41 7.02 -17.24
C VAL A 463 -18.84 6.13 -18.35
N SER A 464 -18.58 6.68 -19.54
CA SER A 464 -17.98 5.94 -20.66
C SER A 464 -16.47 5.71 -20.51
N VAL A 465 -15.81 6.40 -19.57
CA VAL A 465 -14.37 6.31 -19.29
C VAL A 465 -14.08 6.07 -17.80
N GLY A 466 -14.97 5.30 -17.16
CA GLY A 466 -14.80 4.79 -15.80
C GLY A 466 -15.72 5.40 -14.74
N GLY A 467 -16.33 6.57 -14.98
CA GLY A 467 -17.35 7.15 -14.09
C GLY A 467 -16.84 7.69 -12.74
N TRP A 468 -15.58 8.14 -12.71
CA TRP A 468 -14.87 8.64 -11.53
C TRP A 468 -15.30 10.07 -11.16
N SER A 469 -16.58 10.23 -10.89
CA SER A 469 -17.31 11.51 -10.81
C SER A 469 -17.07 12.34 -9.55
N SER A 470 -16.39 11.78 -8.54
CA SER A 470 -16.19 12.43 -7.23
C SER A 470 -14.85 12.02 -6.63
N SER A 471 -13.98 13.00 -6.33
CA SER A 471 -12.72 12.77 -5.61
C SER A 471 -12.92 12.38 -4.14
N THR A 472 -14.09 12.67 -3.56
CA THR A 472 -14.44 12.29 -2.18
C THR A 472 -14.79 10.81 -2.10
N THR A 473 -15.57 10.33 -3.08
CA THR A 473 -15.99 8.93 -3.15
C THR A 473 -14.87 8.07 -3.75
N TYR A 474 -14.33 8.53 -4.88
CA TYR A 474 -13.35 7.84 -5.72
C TYR A 474 -12.04 8.64 -5.83
N PRO A 475 -11.25 8.70 -4.75
CA PRO A 475 -9.97 9.38 -4.78
C PRO A 475 -9.02 8.67 -5.76
N ARG A 476 -8.20 9.48 -6.42
CA ARG A 476 -7.18 9.06 -7.38
C ARG A 476 -5.85 9.68 -6.95
N HIS A 477 -4.82 8.87 -6.93
CA HIS A 477 -3.48 9.21 -6.48
C HIS A 477 -2.44 8.73 -7.49
N LEU A 478 -1.22 9.22 -7.32
CA LEU A 478 -0.06 8.84 -8.10
C LEU A 478 1.05 8.43 -7.15
N GLY A 479 1.76 7.36 -7.49
CA GLY A 479 2.93 6.90 -6.75
C GLY A 479 3.54 5.67 -7.41
N ASP A 480 4.83 5.46 -7.24
CA ASP A 480 5.55 4.33 -7.84
C ASP A 480 5.24 3.05 -7.05
N LEU A 481 4.36 2.22 -7.61
CA LEU A 481 3.90 1.00 -6.93
C LEU A 481 4.80 -0.20 -7.24
N ASN A 482 5.58 -0.15 -8.32
CA ASN A 482 6.38 -1.26 -8.81
C ASN A 482 7.90 -1.06 -8.63
N GLY A 483 8.34 0.13 -8.20
CA GLY A 483 9.73 0.49 -7.96
C GLY A 483 10.52 0.79 -9.23
N ASP A 484 9.84 1.17 -10.33
CA ASP A 484 10.50 1.46 -11.61
C ASP A 484 10.92 2.93 -11.80
N GLY A 485 10.69 3.76 -10.78
CA GLY A 485 10.99 5.17 -10.76
C GLY A 485 9.90 6.05 -11.38
N ARG A 486 8.76 5.46 -11.80
CA ARG A 486 7.65 6.19 -12.40
C ARG A 486 6.40 6.05 -11.55
N ALA A 487 5.71 7.14 -11.35
CA ALA A 487 4.45 7.14 -10.65
C ALA A 487 3.34 6.49 -11.49
N ASP A 488 2.67 5.50 -10.89
CA ASP A 488 1.51 4.80 -11.44
C ASP A 488 0.21 5.49 -11.03
N ILE A 489 -0.90 5.19 -11.71
CA ILE A 489 -2.22 5.61 -11.25
C ILE A 489 -2.75 4.61 -10.24
N ILE A 490 -3.19 5.11 -9.08
CA ILE A 490 -3.92 4.34 -8.08
C ILE A 490 -5.28 5.01 -7.84
N GLY A 491 -6.36 4.36 -8.28
CA GLY A 491 -7.74 4.84 -8.14
C GLY A 491 -8.54 3.97 -7.18
N PHE A 492 -9.14 4.55 -6.15
CA PHE A 492 -10.03 3.85 -5.23
C PHE A 492 -11.47 3.87 -5.77
N GLY A 493 -11.85 2.85 -6.54
CA GLY A 493 -13.13 2.79 -7.24
C GLY A 493 -14.31 2.36 -6.36
N HIS A 494 -15.42 1.99 -7.00
CA HIS A 494 -16.62 1.49 -6.32
C HIS A 494 -16.36 0.13 -5.65
N ASP A 495 -15.90 -0.84 -6.43
CA ASP A 495 -15.73 -2.23 -5.99
C ASP A 495 -14.29 -2.61 -5.67
N TYR A 496 -13.31 -1.91 -6.28
CA TYR A 496 -11.89 -2.22 -6.19
C TYR A 496 -11.03 -0.96 -6.18
N VAL A 497 -9.83 -1.07 -5.64
CA VAL A 497 -8.68 -0.24 -6.02
C VAL A 497 -8.22 -0.70 -7.40
N TRP A 498 -8.04 0.26 -8.29
CA TRP A 498 -7.62 0.09 -9.68
C TRP A 498 -6.24 0.69 -9.87
N VAL A 499 -5.35 -0.05 -10.53
CA VAL A 499 -3.99 0.41 -10.83
C VAL A 499 -3.77 0.44 -12.34
N SER A 500 -3.08 1.48 -12.82
CA SER A 500 -2.54 1.53 -14.17
C SER A 500 -1.07 1.92 -14.11
N PHE A 501 -0.19 1.00 -14.53
CA PHE A 501 1.25 1.22 -14.48
C PHE A 501 1.71 2.20 -15.55
N SER A 502 2.65 3.08 -15.21
CA SER A 502 3.25 3.99 -16.19
C SER A 502 4.22 3.25 -17.10
N THR A 503 4.23 3.65 -18.38
CA THR A 503 5.22 3.22 -19.37
C THR A 503 6.25 4.32 -19.66
N GLY A 504 6.11 5.47 -19.02
CA GLY A 504 6.83 6.71 -19.29
C GLY A 504 6.37 7.49 -20.53
N THR A 505 5.42 6.94 -21.30
CA THR A 505 4.81 7.63 -22.46
C THR A 505 3.28 7.50 -22.51
N GLY A 506 2.70 6.89 -21.47
CA GLY A 506 1.30 6.50 -21.37
C GLY A 506 1.11 5.55 -20.18
N PHE A 507 -0.13 5.16 -19.90
CA PHE A 507 -0.45 4.17 -18.86
C PHE A 507 -0.96 2.87 -19.48
N LEU A 508 -0.61 1.73 -18.87
CA LEU A 508 -1.19 0.44 -19.22
C LEU A 508 -2.69 0.40 -18.83
N PRO A 509 -3.50 -0.51 -19.41
CA PRO A 509 -4.90 -0.64 -19.06
C PRO A 509 -5.11 -0.89 -17.56
N ALA A 510 -6.20 -0.32 -17.01
CA ALA A 510 -6.51 -0.41 -15.59
C ALA A 510 -6.81 -1.85 -15.14
N GLN A 511 -6.31 -2.19 -13.96
CA GLN A 511 -6.46 -3.51 -13.35
C GLN A 511 -7.02 -3.38 -11.94
N ALA A 512 -8.01 -4.22 -11.61
CA ALA A 512 -8.54 -4.32 -10.25
C ALA A 512 -7.55 -5.11 -9.39
N VAL A 513 -7.00 -4.48 -8.34
CA VAL A 513 -5.94 -5.08 -7.51
C VAL A 513 -6.38 -5.39 -6.09
N LEU A 514 -7.35 -4.65 -5.54
CA LEU A 514 -7.75 -4.80 -4.14
C LEU A 514 -9.24 -4.51 -3.94
N LYS A 515 -10.01 -5.45 -3.39
CA LYS A 515 -11.44 -5.24 -3.11
C LYS A 515 -11.68 -4.33 -1.90
N ASN A 516 -10.72 -4.28 -0.99
CA ASN A 516 -10.75 -3.40 0.17
C ASN A 516 -10.38 -1.95 -0.22
N PHE A 517 -10.52 -0.97 0.68
CA PHE A 517 -10.38 0.48 0.43
C PHE A 517 -11.37 1.10 -0.58
N ALA A 518 -12.18 0.27 -1.22
CA ALA A 518 -13.27 0.64 -2.11
C ALA A 518 -14.59 0.79 -1.34
N VAL A 519 -15.48 1.68 -1.78
CA VAL A 519 -16.70 2.02 -1.03
C VAL A 519 -17.70 0.86 -0.90
N ALA A 520 -17.69 -0.11 -1.82
CA ALA A 520 -18.55 -1.29 -1.76
C ALA A 520 -18.09 -2.33 -0.71
N SER A 521 -16.87 -2.21 -0.17
CA SER A 521 -16.35 -3.14 0.85
C SER A 521 -16.94 -2.93 2.26
N GLY A 522 -17.93 -2.04 2.40
CA GLY A 522 -18.81 -1.91 3.56
C GLY A 522 -18.24 -1.10 4.74
N THR A 523 -16.92 -1.01 4.88
CA THR A 523 -16.28 -0.26 5.98
C THR A 523 -15.71 1.09 5.54
N TRP A 524 -15.61 1.34 4.23
CA TRP A 524 -15.10 2.58 3.63
C TRP A 524 -16.24 3.44 3.12
N PHE A 525 -16.36 4.65 3.67
CA PHE A 525 -17.40 5.61 3.30
C PHE A 525 -16.80 6.74 2.43
N PRO A 526 -17.62 7.46 1.63
CA PRO A 526 -17.14 8.64 0.92
C PRO A 526 -16.47 9.64 1.87
N GLY A 527 -15.24 10.05 1.56
CA GLY A 527 -14.43 10.92 2.41
C GLY A 527 -13.58 10.19 3.46
N ALA A 528 -13.63 8.85 3.53
CA ALA A 528 -12.67 8.09 4.31
C ALA A 528 -11.24 8.35 3.77
N PRO A 529 -10.31 8.80 4.61
CA PRO A 529 -8.98 9.22 4.19
C PRO A 529 -8.17 8.03 3.69
N ARG A 530 -7.59 8.20 2.50
CA ARG A 530 -6.78 7.22 1.76
C ARG A 530 -5.57 7.95 1.20
N TYR A 531 -4.39 7.41 1.43
CA TYR A 531 -3.10 8.02 1.13
C TYR A 531 -2.14 6.99 0.57
N LEU A 532 -1.04 7.50 0.03
CA LEU A 532 0.09 6.73 -0.44
C LEU A 532 1.36 7.17 0.29
N GLY A 533 2.27 6.24 0.56
CA GLY A 533 3.63 6.52 1.02
C GLY A 533 4.36 5.25 1.39
N ASP A 534 5.68 5.27 1.32
CA ASP A 534 6.55 4.12 1.59
C ASP A 534 6.78 4.00 3.10
N VAL A 535 6.14 3.05 3.77
CA VAL A 535 6.23 2.92 5.22
C VAL A 535 7.14 1.79 5.69
N ASP A 536 7.75 1.06 4.75
CA ASP A 536 8.74 0.04 5.05
C ASP A 536 10.12 0.27 4.39
N ASN A 537 10.28 1.39 3.67
CA ASN A 537 11.48 1.82 2.96
C ASN A 537 11.93 0.80 1.92
N ASP A 538 10.98 0.26 1.15
CA ASP A 538 11.25 -0.67 0.05
C ASP A 538 11.33 0.01 -1.33
N GLY A 539 11.22 1.35 -1.34
CA GLY A 539 11.27 2.20 -2.51
C GLY A 539 9.95 2.29 -3.28
N LYS A 540 8.86 1.72 -2.75
CA LYS A 540 7.53 1.70 -3.39
C LYS A 540 6.51 2.34 -2.47
N VAL A 541 5.45 2.86 -3.07
CA VAL A 541 4.35 3.41 -2.29
C VAL A 541 3.46 2.31 -1.73
N ASP A 542 3.08 2.45 -0.46
CA ASP A 542 2.06 1.62 0.17
C ASP A 542 0.69 2.31 0.12
N LEU A 543 -0.38 1.52 0.26
CA LEU A 543 -1.73 2.06 0.43
C LEU A 543 -2.02 2.19 1.92
N LEU A 544 -2.36 3.40 2.34
CA LEU A 544 -2.77 3.68 3.71
C LEU A 544 -4.18 4.23 3.73
N GLY A 545 -4.93 3.92 4.77
CA GLY A 545 -6.22 4.54 4.94
C GLY A 545 -6.85 4.21 6.27
N SER A 546 -7.72 5.12 6.71
CA SER A 546 -8.36 4.99 8.01
C SER A 546 -9.87 4.97 7.84
N ASN A 547 -10.51 4.03 8.52
CA ASN A 547 -11.96 3.92 8.59
C ASN A 547 -12.41 3.73 10.05
N LEU A 548 -13.70 3.44 10.24
CA LEU A 548 -14.30 3.21 11.57
C LEU A 548 -13.63 2.07 12.37
N MET A 549 -12.83 1.22 11.72
CA MET A 549 -12.17 0.07 12.33
C MET A 549 -10.68 0.30 12.62
N GLY A 550 -10.14 1.48 12.30
CA GLY A 550 -8.73 1.84 12.48
C GLY A 550 -8.00 2.12 11.17
N THR A 551 -6.67 2.23 11.23
CA THR A 551 -5.81 2.41 10.06
C THR A 551 -5.36 1.06 9.50
N GLN A 552 -5.59 0.88 8.21
CA GLN A 552 -5.17 -0.25 7.42
C GLN A 552 -4.02 0.19 6.52
N VAL A 553 -3.01 -0.68 6.41
CA VAL A 553 -1.89 -0.50 5.48
C VAL A 553 -1.82 -1.74 4.62
N PHE A 554 -1.71 -1.53 3.31
CA PHE A 554 -1.42 -2.56 2.34
C PHE A 554 -0.08 -2.20 1.72
N LEU A 555 0.93 -3.03 1.97
CA LEU A 555 2.28 -2.80 1.45
C LEU A 555 2.29 -2.97 -0.06
N GLY A 556 2.85 -1.99 -0.77
CA GLY A 556 3.26 -2.10 -2.16
C GLY A 556 4.25 -3.26 -2.28
N LYS A 557 4.20 -3.99 -3.40
CA LYS A 557 5.12 -5.10 -3.63
C LYS A 557 5.57 -5.11 -5.07
N THR A 558 6.81 -5.56 -5.29
CA THR A 558 7.44 -5.60 -6.61
C THR A 558 6.62 -6.48 -7.55
N TYR A 559 5.97 -5.85 -8.52
CA TYR A 559 5.53 -6.53 -9.73
C TYR A 559 6.74 -6.68 -10.66
N THR A 560 7.52 -7.76 -10.52
CA THR A 560 8.57 -8.02 -11.51
C THR A 560 7.91 -8.47 -12.81
N ASN A 561 8.00 -7.61 -13.82
CA ASN A 561 7.51 -7.72 -15.21
C ASN A 561 8.09 -8.91 -16.01
N GLY A 562 8.42 -10.02 -15.37
CA GLY A 562 8.99 -11.23 -16.00
C GLY A 562 7.94 -12.17 -16.62
N ALA A 563 6.66 -11.87 -16.51
CA ALA A 563 5.55 -12.74 -16.93
C ALA A 563 4.59 -12.07 -17.94
N LEU A 564 5.14 -11.37 -18.94
CA LEU A 564 4.40 -11.02 -20.16
C LEU A 564 4.63 -12.04 -21.28
#